data_AF-A0A3D2TNF6-F1
#
_entry.id   AF-A0A3D2TNF6-F1
#
_cell.length_a   1.000
_cell.length_b   1.000
_cell.length_c   1.000
_cell.angle_alpha   90.00
_cell.angle_beta   90.00
_cell.angle_gamma   90.00
#
_symmetry.space_group_name_H-M   'P 1'
#
loop_
_entity.id
_entity.type
_entity.pdbx_description
1 polymer ?
#
loop_
_entity_poly.entity_id
_entity_poly.type
_entity_poly.pdbx_seq_one_letter_code
_entity_poly.pdbx_strand_id
1 'polypeptide(L)'
;PWAVDCRDQWKVGEFYKLRAQYRDTNYGPQLEIRKIRPVNDDDFADGFEPSMCMPRTRFDPQEMFDQMIALVNDNISDEQLSCFVLAILEKYREVLLSIPAAKYNHHAQVGGFLEHVLSVAKTCAYLAQKYDELYPDMQPPLHKGLVVAGGVLHDIGKIRELRQTPTGAEYTAAGTLIGHILQGRDMIREMAVEHPLDEEILLRLEHIIVAHQRLPEWGSPKPPMTPEALIVHHADDL
;
A
#
# COMPACT_ATOMS: atom_id res chain seq x y z
N PRO A 1 -28.80 -25.42 -15.96
CA PRO A 1 -28.02 -26.69 -16.02
C PRO A 1 -26.85 -26.72 -15.01
N TRP A 2 -26.15 -25.60 -14.80
CA TRP A 2 -24.93 -25.52 -13.98
C TRP A 2 -25.12 -25.51 -12.46
N ALA A 3 -26.36 -25.61 -11.96
CA ALA A 3 -26.64 -25.42 -10.53
C ALA A 3 -26.10 -26.55 -9.65
N VAL A 4 -25.95 -27.77 -10.18
CA VAL A 4 -25.37 -28.91 -9.45
C VAL A 4 -23.86 -28.74 -9.38
N ASP A 5 -23.18 -28.56 -10.53
CA ASP A 5 -21.73 -28.31 -10.58
C ASP A 5 -21.31 -27.10 -9.75
N CYS A 6 -22.11 -26.02 -9.77
CA CYS A 6 -21.86 -24.84 -8.95
C CYS A 6 -21.89 -25.12 -7.45
N ARG A 7 -22.77 -26.01 -6.98
CA ARG A 7 -22.86 -26.36 -5.55
C ARG A 7 -21.78 -27.36 -5.14
N ASP A 8 -21.50 -28.32 -6.02
CA ASP A 8 -20.79 -29.54 -5.63
C ASP A 8 -19.31 -29.52 -6.07
N GLN A 9 -18.95 -28.69 -7.07
CA GLN A 9 -17.62 -28.70 -7.68
C GLN A 9 -16.89 -27.36 -7.59
N TRP A 10 -17.60 -26.22 -7.73
CA TRP A 10 -16.93 -24.92 -7.79
C TRP A 10 -16.44 -24.49 -6.42
N LYS A 11 -15.17 -24.07 -6.35
CA LYS A 11 -14.53 -23.61 -5.13
C LYS A 11 -14.17 -22.14 -5.22
N VAL A 12 -14.30 -21.45 -4.10
CA VAL A 12 -13.83 -20.07 -3.93
C VAL A 12 -12.32 -20.05 -4.20
N GLY A 13 -11.88 -19.16 -5.10
CA GLY A 13 -10.49 -19.04 -5.55
C GLY A 13 -10.16 -19.76 -6.86
N GLU A 14 -11.10 -20.53 -7.43
CA GLU A 14 -10.98 -21.05 -8.79
C GLU A 14 -11.55 -20.07 -9.81
N PHE A 15 -10.89 -19.96 -10.96
CA PHE A 15 -11.31 -19.08 -12.04
C PHE A 15 -11.92 -19.89 -13.18
N TYR A 16 -12.97 -19.34 -13.79
CA TYR A 16 -13.71 -19.99 -14.86
C TYR A 16 -13.83 -19.06 -16.07
N LYS A 17 -13.50 -19.57 -17.26
CA LYS A 17 -13.75 -18.87 -18.53
C LYS A 17 -15.20 -19.07 -18.94
N LEU A 18 -15.91 -17.95 -19.08
CA LEU A 18 -17.33 -17.92 -19.36
C LEU A 18 -17.59 -17.45 -20.79
N ARG A 19 -18.47 -18.15 -21.49
CA ARG A 19 -19.20 -17.61 -22.64
C ARG A 19 -20.64 -17.41 -22.19
N ALA A 20 -21.04 -16.17 -22.03
CA ALA A 20 -22.37 -15.80 -21.56
C ALA A 20 -23.00 -14.71 -22.45
N GLN A 21 -24.32 -14.59 -22.38
CA GLN A 21 -25.05 -13.45 -22.92
C GLN A 21 -25.52 -12.58 -21.76
N TYR A 22 -25.11 -11.31 -21.76
CA TYR A 22 -25.64 -10.31 -20.83
C TYR A 22 -27.05 -9.90 -21.24
N ARG A 23 -27.96 -9.85 -20.27
CA ARG A 23 -29.33 -9.36 -20.45
C ARG A 23 -29.66 -8.42 -19.31
N ASP A 24 -30.24 -7.27 -19.66
CA ASP A 24 -30.89 -6.43 -18.67
C ASP A 24 -32.36 -6.86 -18.54
N THR A 25 -32.82 -7.06 -17.31
CA THR A 25 -34.15 -7.62 -17.03
C THR A 25 -34.86 -6.77 -15.98
N ASN A 26 -36.17 -6.97 -15.81
CA ASN A 26 -36.95 -6.29 -14.77
C ASN A 26 -36.47 -6.61 -13.33
N TYR A 27 -35.61 -7.62 -13.17
CA TYR A 27 -35.00 -8.03 -11.90
C TYR A 27 -33.53 -7.61 -11.79
N GLY A 28 -33.06 -6.77 -12.72
CA GLY A 28 -31.67 -6.31 -12.81
C GLY A 28 -30.82 -7.09 -13.83
N PRO A 29 -29.51 -6.81 -13.87
CA PRO A 29 -28.58 -7.42 -14.81
C PRO A 29 -28.42 -8.92 -14.57
N GLN A 30 -28.53 -9.71 -15.65
CA GLN A 30 -28.38 -11.16 -15.64
C GLN A 30 -27.36 -11.64 -16.68
N LEU A 31 -26.62 -12.70 -16.34
CA LEU A 31 -25.73 -13.40 -17.26
C LEU A 31 -26.31 -14.79 -17.58
N GLU A 32 -26.67 -15.00 -18.84
CA GLU A 32 -27.07 -16.31 -19.34
C GLU A 32 -25.83 -17.09 -19.79
N ILE A 33 -25.37 -18.03 -18.96
CA ILE A 33 -24.14 -18.81 -19.21
C ILE A 33 -24.39 -19.88 -20.28
N ARG A 34 -23.76 -19.74 -21.44
CA ARG A 34 -23.79 -20.71 -22.56
C ARG A 34 -22.70 -21.77 -22.46
N LYS A 35 -21.49 -21.39 -22.05
CA LYS A 35 -20.36 -22.31 -21.81
C LYS A 35 -19.57 -21.83 -20.60
N ILE A 36 -19.13 -22.77 -19.78
CA ILE A 36 -18.21 -22.52 -18.68
C ILE A 36 -17.18 -23.64 -18.62
N ARG A 37 -15.94 -23.30 -18.30
CA ARG A 37 -14.88 -24.26 -17.95
C ARG A 37 -13.89 -23.62 -16.97
N PRO A 38 -13.17 -24.41 -16.16
CA PRO A 38 -12.02 -23.92 -15.41
C PRO A 38 -11.00 -23.25 -16.35
N VAL A 39 -10.34 -22.22 -15.86
CA VAL A 39 -9.19 -21.57 -16.52
C VAL A 39 -8.07 -22.59 -16.73
N ASN A 40 -7.36 -22.49 -17.86
CA ASN A 40 -6.21 -23.33 -18.20
C ASN A 40 -5.02 -22.48 -18.68
N ASP A 41 -3.87 -23.12 -18.93
CA ASP A 41 -2.63 -22.45 -19.34
C ASP A 41 -2.79 -21.57 -20.59
N ASP A 42 -3.67 -21.96 -21.52
CA ASP A 42 -3.98 -21.16 -22.71
C ASP A 42 -4.60 -19.80 -22.35
N ASP A 43 -5.40 -19.73 -21.28
CA ASP A 43 -6.02 -18.47 -20.88
C ASP A 43 -4.98 -17.50 -20.28
N PHE A 44 -4.00 -18.02 -19.54
CA PHE A 44 -2.87 -17.22 -19.05
C PHE A 44 -2.03 -16.71 -20.23
N ALA A 45 -1.81 -17.53 -21.26
CA ALA A 45 -1.16 -17.10 -22.50
C ALA A 45 -1.99 -16.05 -23.28
N ASP A 46 -3.32 -16.11 -23.20
CA ASP A 46 -4.25 -15.10 -23.71
C ASP A 46 -4.30 -13.82 -22.82
N GLY A 47 -3.52 -13.75 -21.75
CA GLY A 47 -3.39 -12.59 -20.87
C GLY A 47 -4.34 -12.59 -19.67
N PHE A 48 -4.97 -13.71 -19.32
CA PHE A 48 -5.76 -13.81 -18.09
C PHE A 48 -4.86 -13.76 -16.85
N GLU A 49 -5.20 -12.90 -15.89
CA GLU A 49 -4.63 -12.92 -14.55
C GLU A 49 -5.75 -12.99 -13.49
N PRO A 50 -5.58 -13.78 -12.41
CA PRO A 50 -6.47 -13.80 -11.25
C PRO A 50 -6.88 -12.43 -10.71
N SER A 51 -5.94 -11.47 -10.73
CA SER A 51 -6.11 -10.07 -10.32
C SER A 51 -7.23 -9.34 -11.07
N MET A 52 -7.56 -9.76 -12.30
CA MET A 52 -8.61 -9.16 -13.13
C MET A 52 -10.02 -9.42 -12.59
N CYS A 53 -10.19 -10.45 -11.77
CA CYS A 53 -11.46 -10.77 -11.12
C CYS A 53 -11.59 -10.13 -9.73
N MET A 54 -10.59 -9.37 -9.29
CA MET A 54 -10.62 -8.64 -8.03
C MET A 54 -11.05 -7.19 -8.27
N PRO A 55 -11.66 -6.51 -7.28
CA PRO A 55 -11.79 -5.07 -7.30
C PRO A 55 -10.42 -4.41 -7.52
N ARG A 56 -10.36 -3.40 -8.40
CA ARG A 56 -9.14 -2.64 -8.71
C ARG A 56 -9.41 -1.15 -8.49
N THR A 57 -8.38 -0.43 -8.06
CA THR A 57 -8.43 1.03 -8.08
C THR A 57 -8.76 1.54 -9.49
N ARG A 58 -9.39 2.71 -9.57
CA ARG A 58 -9.65 3.41 -10.84
C ARG A 58 -8.40 4.07 -11.43
N PHE A 59 -7.32 4.13 -10.66
CA PHE A 59 -6.06 4.76 -11.06
C PHE A 59 -5.08 3.71 -11.58
N ASP A 60 -4.24 4.08 -12.54
CA ASP A 60 -3.20 3.18 -13.05
C ASP A 60 -2.08 3.02 -12.01
N PRO A 61 -1.73 1.78 -11.57
CA PRO A 61 -0.69 1.58 -10.57
C PRO A 61 0.70 2.08 -11.02
N GLN A 62 1.03 1.97 -12.31
CA GLN A 62 2.31 2.43 -12.82
C GLN A 62 2.40 3.96 -12.76
N GLU A 63 1.34 4.66 -13.19
CA GLU A 63 1.26 6.13 -13.06
C GLU A 63 1.32 6.59 -11.61
N MET A 64 0.67 5.88 -10.67
CA MET A 64 0.75 6.20 -9.24
C MET A 64 2.16 5.99 -8.69
N PHE A 65 2.85 4.93 -9.11
CA PHE A 65 4.24 4.68 -8.71
C PHE A 65 5.16 5.78 -9.22
N ASP A 66 5.02 6.17 -10.49
CA ASP A 66 5.82 7.24 -11.08
C ASP A 66 5.57 8.59 -10.40
N GLN A 67 4.31 8.87 -10.01
CA GLN A 67 3.97 10.03 -9.17
C GLN A 67 4.61 9.98 -7.79
N MET A 68 4.72 8.81 -7.17
CA MET A 68 5.39 8.62 -5.88
C MET A 68 6.88 8.96 -6.01
N ILE A 69 7.55 8.45 -7.06
CA ILE A 69 8.95 8.72 -7.36
C ILE A 69 9.18 10.22 -7.60
N ALA A 70 8.33 10.86 -8.39
CA ALA A 70 8.41 12.31 -8.62
C ALA A 70 8.24 13.10 -7.31
N LEU A 71 7.26 12.74 -6.48
CA LEU A 71 7.03 13.38 -5.18
C LEU A 71 8.27 13.33 -4.28
N VAL A 72 8.95 12.18 -4.23
CA VAL A 72 10.20 11.99 -3.47
C VAL A 72 11.30 12.92 -4.00
N ASN A 73 11.54 12.90 -5.32
CA ASN A 73 12.58 13.74 -5.95
C ASN A 73 12.32 15.25 -5.75
N ASP A 74 11.06 15.68 -5.81
CA ASP A 74 10.71 17.09 -5.74
C ASP A 74 10.72 17.64 -4.30
N ASN A 75 10.52 16.80 -3.28
CA ASN A 75 10.31 17.26 -1.90
C ASN A 75 11.36 16.79 -0.89
N ILE A 76 12.23 15.84 -1.24
CA ILE A 76 13.33 15.39 -0.38
C ILE A 76 14.65 15.95 -0.90
N SER A 77 15.09 17.07 -0.32
CA SER A 77 16.36 17.72 -0.70
C SER A 77 17.60 17.04 -0.11
N ASP A 78 17.45 16.24 0.95
CA ASP A 78 18.53 15.41 1.48
C ASP A 78 18.79 14.24 0.54
N GLU A 79 19.95 14.24 -0.11
CA GLU A 79 20.31 13.25 -1.13
C GLU A 79 20.38 11.83 -0.58
N GLN A 80 20.87 11.65 0.66
CA GLN A 80 20.99 10.33 1.27
C GLN A 80 19.60 9.76 1.60
N LEU A 81 18.73 10.59 2.19
CA LEU A 81 17.35 10.20 2.47
C LEU A 81 16.55 9.93 1.20
N SER A 82 16.71 10.77 0.16
CA SER A 82 16.04 10.58 -1.12
C SER A 82 16.47 9.25 -1.77
N CYS A 83 17.78 9.01 -1.88
CA CYS A 83 18.31 7.75 -2.41
C CYS A 83 17.82 6.54 -1.61
N PHE A 84 17.77 6.65 -0.28
CA PHE A 84 17.27 5.61 0.60
C PHE A 84 15.81 5.25 0.33
N VAL A 85 14.92 6.26 0.27
CA VAL A 85 13.49 6.06 0.00
C VAL A 85 13.30 5.46 -1.40
N LEU A 86 14.00 5.98 -2.41
CA LEU A 86 13.92 5.46 -3.79
C LEU A 86 14.42 4.01 -3.90
N ALA A 87 15.48 3.66 -3.19
CA ALA A 87 15.99 2.28 -3.15
C ALA A 87 14.96 1.31 -2.58
N ILE A 88 14.21 1.71 -1.55
CA ILE A 88 13.11 0.90 -0.99
C ILE A 88 11.99 0.74 -2.02
N LEU A 89 11.55 1.84 -2.65
CA LEU A 89 10.48 1.81 -3.64
C LEU A 89 10.85 0.89 -4.82
N GLU A 90 12.08 0.96 -5.31
CA GLU A 90 12.54 0.12 -6.41
C GLU A 90 12.68 -1.35 -5.99
N LYS A 91 13.26 -1.63 -4.81
CA LYS A 91 13.40 -2.99 -4.28
C LYS A 91 12.06 -3.72 -4.16
N TYR A 92 10.99 -2.99 -3.85
CA TYR A 92 9.64 -3.55 -3.66
C TYR A 92 8.66 -3.20 -4.79
N ARG A 93 9.13 -2.70 -5.93
CA ARG A 93 8.31 -2.19 -7.04
C ARG A 93 7.18 -3.13 -7.46
N GLU A 94 7.51 -4.39 -7.74
CA GLU A 94 6.53 -5.38 -8.22
C GLU A 94 5.40 -5.63 -7.21
N VAL A 95 5.74 -5.70 -5.91
CA VAL A 95 4.76 -5.91 -4.84
C VAL A 95 3.93 -4.65 -4.63
N LEU A 96 4.54 -3.47 -4.64
CA LEU A 96 3.85 -2.19 -4.46
C LEU A 96 2.79 -1.93 -5.55
N LEU A 97 3.03 -2.37 -6.78
CA LEU A 97 2.09 -2.23 -7.90
C LEU A 97 0.85 -3.15 -7.77
N SER A 98 0.92 -4.19 -6.94
CA SER A 98 -0.07 -5.28 -6.92
C SER A 98 -0.76 -5.47 -5.56
N ILE A 99 -0.13 -5.06 -4.46
CA ILE A 99 -0.62 -5.34 -3.11
C ILE A 99 -1.88 -4.53 -2.75
N PRO A 100 -2.89 -5.14 -2.10
CA PRO A 100 -4.02 -4.41 -1.55
C PRO A 100 -3.65 -3.68 -0.24
N ALA A 101 -4.36 -2.60 0.11
CA ALA A 101 -4.06 -1.82 1.32
C ALA A 101 -4.53 -2.50 2.62
N ALA A 102 -5.54 -3.35 2.53
CA ALA A 102 -6.21 -3.97 3.67
C ALA A 102 -6.96 -5.26 3.28
N LYS A 103 -7.35 -6.04 4.28
CA LYS A 103 -8.14 -7.27 4.12
C LYS A 103 -9.63 -7.03 3.88
N TYR A 104 -10.24 -6.07 4.58
CA TYR A 104 -11.70 -5.84 4.58
C TYR A 104 -12.14 -4.36 4.54
N ASN A 105 -11.22 -3.39 4.63
CA ASN A 105 -11.54 -1.95 4.72
C ASN A 105 -11.33 -1.21 3.38
N HIS A 106 -11.54 0.11 3.37
CA HIS A 106 -11.24 1.01 2.23
C HIS A 106 -9.89 0.64 1.59
N HIS A 107 -9.87 0.46 0.27
CA HIS A 107 -8.70 0.04 -0.53
C HIS A 107 -8.28 -1.45 -0.44
N ALA A 108 -9.17 -2.38 -0.05
CA ALA A 108 -9.02 -3.83 -0.25
C ALA A 108 -9.12 -4.25 -1.74
N GLN A 109 -8.44 -3.52 -2.61
CA GLN A 109 -8.46 -3.63 -4.06
C GLN A 109 -7.02 -3.69 -4.57
N VAL A 110 -6.77 -4.32 -5.71
CA VAL A 110 -5.43 -4.32 -6.34
C VAL A 110 -5.01 -2.88 -6.63
N GLY A 111 -3.80 -2.50 -6.18
CA GLY A 111 -3.26 -1.14 -6.27
C GLY A 111 -3.78 -0.18 -5.19
N GLY A 112 -4.65 -0.64 -4.28
CA GLY A 112 -5.21 0.18 -3.22
C GLY A 112 -4.18 0.67 -2.20
N PHE A 113 -3.12 -0.11 -1.94
CA PHE A 113 -2.02 0.30 -1.05
C PHE A 113 -1.34 1.55 -1.61
N LEU A 114 -0.99 1.50 -2.89
CA LEU A 114 -0.27 2.57 -3.56
C LEU A 114 -1.11 3.85 -3.64
N GLU A 115 -2.42 3.72 -3.91
CA GLU A 115 -3.36 4.83 -3.88
C GLU A 115 -3.38 5.52 -2.50
N HIS A 116 -3.48 4.74 -1.43
CA HIS A 116 -3.50 5.24 -0.06
C HIS A 116 -2.18 5.95 0.30
N VAL A 117 -1.04 5.26 0.14
CA VAL A 117 0.28 5.81 0.49
C VAL A 117 0.59 7.07 -0.34
N LEU A 118 0.24 7.10 -1.63
CA LEU A 118 0.44 8.27 -2.47
C LEU A 118 -0.41 9.46 -1.99
N SER A 119 -1.66 9.21 -1.57
CA SER A 119 -2.54 10.23 -1.01
C SER A 119 -1.96 10.81 0.29
N VAL A 120 -1.55 9.94 1.22
CA VAL A 120 -0.92 10.34 2.49
C VAL A 120 0.37 11.12 2.24
N ALA A 121 1.24 10.63 1.35
CA ALA A 121 2.50 11.30 1.03
C ALA A 121 2.30 12.70 0.42
N LYS A 122 1.29 12.87 -0.46
CA LYS A 122 0.93 14.19 -1.00
C LYS A 122 0.41 15.13 0.09
N THR A 123 -0.42 14.63 1.00
CA THR A 123 -0.90 15.40 2.16
C THR A 123 0.25 15.80 3.07
N CYS A 124 1.19 14.89 3.34
CA CYS A 124 2.44 15.15 4.07
C CYS A 124 3.25 16.27 3.43
N ALA A 125 3.49 16.23 2.11
CA ALA A 125 4.23 17.26 1.40
C ALA A 125 3.55 18.64 1.52
N TYR A 126 2.23 18.69 1.34
CA TYR A 126 1.44 19.92 1.49
C TYR A 126 1.51 20.49 2.92
N LEU A 127 1.29 19.64 3.93
CA LEU A 127 1.32 20.05 5.34
C LEU A 127 2.72 20.49 5.77
N ALA A 128 3.76 19.77 5.34
CA ALA A 128 5.15 20.12 5.64
C ALA A 128 5.52 21.49 5.07
N GLN A 129 5.17 21.76 3.80
CA GLN A 129 5.42 23.05 3.17
C GLN A 129 4.67 24.18 3.89
N LYS A 130 3.38 24.00 4.16
CA LYS A 130 2.58 24.99 4.89
C LYS A 130 3.15 25.27 6.29
N TYR A 131 3.58 24.23 7.00
CA TYR A 131 4.09 24.37 8.37
C TYR A 131 5.43 25.12 8.38
N ASP A 132 6.33 24.80 7.44
CA ASP A 132 7.62 25.47 7.24
C ASP A 132 7.45 26.96 6.92
N GLU A 133 6.49 27.32 6.05
CA GLU A 133 6.18 28.71 5.70
C GLU A 133 5.59 29.51 6.88
N LEU A 134 4.77 28.87 7.72
CA LEU A 134 4.14 29.53 8.87
C LEU A 134 5.09 29.70 10.05
N TYR A 135 6.07 28.81 10.20
CA TYR A 135 6.99 28.79 11.33
C TYR A 135 8.46 28.78 10.88
N PRO A 136 8.92 29.77 10.10
CA PRO A 136 10.27 29.78 9.53
C PRO A 136 11.38 29.87 10.58
N ASP A 137 11.07 30.39 11.77
CA ASP A 137 12.02 30.56 12.88
C ASP A 137 12.03 29.38 13.86
N MET A 138 11.36 28.27 13.54
CA MET A 138 11.30 27.09 14.40
C MET A 138 12.70 26.48 14.62
N GLN A 139 12.99 26.10 15.87
CA GLN A 139 14.27 25.46 16.24
C GLN A 139 14.04 24.16 17.01
N PRO A 140 14.52 23.01 16.51
CA PRO A 140 15.12 22.83 15.18
C PRO A 140 14.09 23.05 14.06
N PRO A 141 14.52 23.40 12.83
CA PRO A 141 13.60 23.53 11.70
C PRO A 141 12.92 22.20 11.38
N LEU A 142 11.73 22.27 10.79
CA LEU A 142 11.02 21.07 10.34
C LEU A 142 11.82 20.37 9.24
N HIS A 143 12.05 19.07 9.39
CA HIS A 143 12.73 18.31 8.34
C HIS A 143 11.72 17.84 7.28
N LYS A 144 11.35 18.71 6.33
CA LYS A 144 10.31 18.44 5.30
C LYS A 144 10.50 17.11 4.58
N GLY A 145 11.73 16.80 4.16
CA GLY A 145 12.05 15.54 3.49
C GLY A 145 11.75 14.30 4.34
N LEU A 146 11.83 14.42 5.67
CA LEU A 146 11.54 13.32 6.60
C LEU A 146 10.04 13.11 6.76
N VAL A 147 9.25 14.19 6.70
CA VAL A 147 7.78 14.10 6.65
C VAL A 147 7.33 13.36 5.40
N VAL A 148 7.90 13.68 4.24
CA VAL A 148 7.58 13.02 2.97
C VAL A 148 8.03 11.56 2.98
N ALA A 149 9.28 11.29 3.40
CA ALA A 149 9.78 9.92 3.57
C ALA A 149 8.88 9.09 4.50
N GLY A 150 8.47 9.69 5.62
CA GLY A 150 7.53 9.12 6.57
C GLY A 150 6.18 8.79 5.91
N GLY A 151 5.59 9.73 5.16
CA GLY A 151 4.34 9.50 4.44
C GLY A 151 4.45 8.37 3.41
N VAL A 152 5.57 8.26 2.69
CA VAL A 152 5.81 7.20 1.71
C VAL A 152 6.02 5.83 2.36
N LEU A 153 6.63 5.79 3.55
CA LEU A 153 7.11 4.54 4.14
C LEU A 153 6.35 4.08 5.40
N HIS A 154 5.44 4.89 5.95
CA HIS A 154 4.76 4.61 7.23
C HIS A 154 4.19 3.19 7.31
N ASP A 155 3.59 2.74 6.22
CA ASP A 155 2.88 1.47 6.10
C ASP A 155 3.66 0.38 5.33
N ILE A 156 4.96 0.58 5.06
CA ILE A 156 5.76 -0.32 4.20
C ILE A 156 5.79 -1.77 4.71
N GLY A 157 5.61 -1.98 6.01
CA GLY A 157 5.53 -3.31 6.61
C GLY A 157 4.35 -4.16 6.13
N LYS A 158 3.33 -3.56 5.49
CA LYS A 158 2.21 -4.30 4.90
C LYS A 158 2.65 -5.31 3.83
N ILE A 159 3.81 -5.06 3.20
CA ILE A 159 4.46 -5.98 2.26
C ILE A 159 4.77 -7.35 2.91
N ARG A 160 5.13 -7.37 4.20
CA ARG A 160 5.42 -8.59 4.96
C ARG A 160 4.22 -9.07 5.79
N GLU A 161 3.33 -8.16 6.16
CA GLU A 161 2.13 -8.46 6.93
C GLU A 161 1.07 -9.23 6.11
N LEU A 162 0.91 -8.86 4.83
CA LEU A 162 -0.14 -9.38 3.97
C LEU A 162 0.44 -10.31 2.88
N ARG A 163 -0.27 -11.41 2.63
CA ARG A 163 -0.07 -12.29 1.49
C ARG A 163 -1.30 -12.19 0.58
N GLN A 164 -1.07 -11.89 -0.69
CA GLN A 164 -2.14 -11.90 -1.69
C GLN A 164 -2.60 -13.33 -1.97
N THR A 165 -3.91 -13.53 -2.10
CA THR A 165 -4.55 -14.79 -2.48
C THR A 165 -5.49 -14.55 -3.65
N PRO A 166 -5.90 -15.60 -4.39
CA PRO A 166 -6.89 -15.48 -5.47
C PRO A 166 -8.21 -14.81 -5.08
N THR A 167 -8.50 -14.72 -3.78
CA THR A 167 -9.76 -14.23 -3.23
C THR A 167 -9.59 -12.95 -2.40
N GLY A 168 -8.40 -12.35 -2.40
CA GLY A 168 -8.10 -11.13 -1.64
C GLY A 168 -6.72 -11.16 -1.00
N ALA A 169 -6.67 -10.94 0.32
CA ALA A 169 -5.44 -10.98 1.09
C ALA A 169 -5.63 -11.70 2.43
N GLU A 170 -4.57 -12.32 2.90
CA GLU A 170 -4.50 -12.99 4.20
C GLU A 170 -3.30 -12.48 4.99
N TYR A 171 -3.41 -12.49 6.32
CA TYR A 171 -2.27 -12.17 7.17
C TYR A 171 -1.25 -13.30 7.15
N THR A 172 0.03 -12.94 7.06
CA THR A 172 1.12 -13.89 7.33
C THR A 172 1.17 -14.21 8.83
N ALA A 173 1.90 -15.27 9.20
CA ALA A 173 2.13 -15.58 10.62
C ALA A 173 2.83 -14.42 11.34
N ALA A 174 3.85 -13.84 10.71
CA ALA A 174 4.52 -12.65 11.22
C ALA A 174 3.56 -11.46 11.28
N GLY A 175 2.75 -11.23 10.23
CA GLY A 175 1.73 -10.18 10.22
C GLY A 175 0.76 -10.28 11.39
N THR A 176 0.30 -11.49 11.70
CA THR A 176 -0.63 -11.74 12.82
C THR A 176 0.02 -11.53 14.18
N LEU A 177 1.28 -11.95 14.35
CA LEU A 177 1.96 -11.95 15.65
C LEU A 177 2.70 -10.65 15.97
N ILE A 178 3.16 -9.94 14.94
CA ILE A 178 4.07 -8.79 15.05
C ILE A 178 3.45 -7.51 14.47
N GLY A 179 2.71 -7.62 13.37
CA GLY A 179 2.10 -6.47 12.67
C GLY A 179 3.06 -5.69 11.77
N HIS A 180 2.49 -4.92 10.85
CA HIS A 180 3.24 -4.11 9.87
C HIS A 180 4.09 -3.01 10.50
N ILE A 181 3.73 -2.42 11.64
CA ILE A 181 4.50 -1.32 12.23
C ILE A 181 5.92 -1.76 12.56
N LEU A 182 6.06 -2.84 13.33
CA LEU A 182 7.39 -3.35 13.72
C LEU A 182 8.12 -3.95 12.52
N GLN A 183 7.41 -4.66 11.64
CA GLN A 183 8.00 -5.19 10.41
C GLN A 183 8.50 -4.08 9.48
N GLY A 184 7.78 -2.96 9.39
CA GLY A 184 8.17 -1.78 8.62
C GLY A 184 9.43 -1.16 9.19
N ARG A 185 9.50 -0.97 10.51
CA ARG A 185 10.74 -0.54 11.19
C ARG A 185 11.91 -1.46 10.89
N ASP A 186 11.72 -2.77 10.96
CA ASP A 186 12.77 -3.75 10.66
C ASP A 186 13.22 -3.66 9.20
N MET A 187 12.28 -3.49 8.26
CA MET A 187 12.59 -3.25 6.84
C MET A 187 13.44 -1.99 6.65
N ILE A 188 13.13 -0.88 7.34
CA ILE A 188 13.94 0.33 7.31
C ILE A 188 15.36 0.05 7.81
N ARG A 189 15.51 -0.67 8.93
CA ARG A 189 16.83 -0.99 9.49
C ARG A 189 17.66 -1.91 8.60
N GLU A 190 17.04 -2.92 8.00
CA GLU A 190 17.71 -3.78 7.02
C GLU A 190 18.21 -2.99 5.83
N MET A 191 17.39 -2.07 5.31
CA MET A 191 17.78 -1.18 4.21
C MET A 191 18.89 -0.22 4.60
N ALA A 192 18.95 0.22 5.85
CA ALA A 192 20.01 1.12 6.33
C ALA A 192 21.39 0.46 6.39
N VAL A 193 21.48 -0.88 6.33
CA VAL A 193 22.75 -1.60 6.20
C VAL A 193 23.31 -1.47 4.78
N GLU A 194 22.44 -1.56 3.77
CA GLU A 194 22.81 -1.47 2.34
C GLU A 194 22.93 -0.01 1.87
N HIS A 195 22.08 0.87 2.40
CA HIS A 195 21.98 2.29 2.10
C HIS A 195 22.05 3.10 3.42
N PRO A 196 23.25 3.38 3.95
CA PRO A 196 23.39 4.07 5.23
C PRO A 196 22.79 5.48 5.22
N LEU A 197 22.13 5.83 6.33
CA LEU A 197 21.67 7.18 6.65
C LEU A 197 22.46 7.71 7.86
N ASP A 198 22.44 9.02 8.04
CA ASP A 198 22.81 9.63 9.32
C ASP A 198 21.98 9.00 10.46
N GLU A 199 22.63 8.78 11.61
CA GLU A 199 22.02 8.07 12.75
C GLU A 199 20.78 8.80 13.29
N GLU A 200 20.79 10.14 13.27
CA GLU A 200 19.65 10.94 13.73
C GLU A 200 18.48 10.85 12.74
N ILE A 201 18.76 10.93 11.44
CA ILE A 201 17.74 10.78 10.38
C ILE A 201 17.09 9.39 10.48
N LEU A 202 17.89 8.33 10.60
CA LEU A 202 17.40 6.96 10.73
C LEU A 202 16.51 6.81 11.97
N LEU A 203 16.97 7.29 13.13
CA LEU A 203 16.21 7.22 14.37
C LEU A 203 14.86 7.93 14.27
N ARG A 204 14.84 9.12 13.66
CA ARG A 204 13.60 9.90 13.50
C ARG A 204 12.66 9.26 12.49
N LEU A 205 13.19 8.67 11.41
CA LEU A 205 12.38 7.87 10.48
C LEU A 205 11.78 6.64 11.19
N GLU A 206 12.58 5.87 11.93
CA GLU A 206 12.09 4.75 12.75
C GLU A 206 10.96 5.20 13.68
N HIS A 207 11.13 6.35 14.34
CA HIS A 207 10.13 6.93 15.24
C HIS A 207 8.82 7.26 14.51
N ILE A 208 8.88 7.85 13.30
CA ILE A 208 7.69 8.07 12.47
C ILE A 208 6.97 6.74 12.19
N ILE A 209 7.71 5.71 11.75
CA ILE A 209 7.11 4.40 11.45
C ILE A 209 6.43 3.80 12.68
N VAL A 210 7.05 3.87 13.87
CA VAL A 210 6.44 3.26 15.08
C VAL A 210 5.35 4.10 15.76
N ALA A 211 5.15 5.34 15.33
CA ALA A 211 4.27 6.28 16.00
C ALA A 211 3.16 6.86 15.13
N HIS A 212 3.06 6.47 13.85
CA HIS A 212 2.11 7.06 12.91
C HIS A 212 0.64 6.71 13.22
N GLN A 213 0.33 5.66 14.00
CA GLN A 213 -1.04 5.35 14.41
C GLN A 213 -1.29 5.85 15.85
N ARG A 214 -2.31 6.67 16.09
CA ARG A 214 -2.38 7.48 17.35
C ARG A 214 -2.52 6.70 18.63
N LEU A 215 -3.30 5.63 18.60
CA LEU A 215 -3.81 4.98 19.79
C LEU A 215 -3.05 3.67 20.04
N PRO A 216 -2.61 3.36 21.28
CA PRO A 216 -2.06 2.05 21.62
C PRO A 216 -3.02 0.92 21.25
N GLU A 217 -4.33 1.14 21.37
CA GLU A 217 -5.38 0.22 20.93
C GLU A 217 -5.45 0.04 19.39
N TRP A 218 -4.80 0.90 18.61
CA TRP A 218 -4.62 0.77 17.17
C TRP A 218 -3.25 0.19 16.78
N GLY A 219 -2.36 -0.06 17.74
CA GLY A 219 -1.15 -0.86 17.55
C GLY A 219 0.18 -0.11 17.61
N SER A 220 0.20 1.23 17.71
CA SER A 220 1.49 1.96 17.82
C SER A 220 2.12 1.82 19.22
N PRO A 221 3.39 1.41 19.31
CA PRO A 221 4.10 1.32 20.58
C PRO A 221 4.34 2.68 21.28
N LYS A 222 4.32 3.79 20.53
CA LYS A 222 4.61 5.14 21.00
C LYS A 222 3.72 6.18 20.34
N PRO A 223 3.37 7.28 21.03
CA PRO A 223 2.70 8.41 20.40
C PRO A 223 3.65 9.19 19.48
N PRO A 224 3.15 9.98 18.52
CA PRO A 224 3.98 10.85 17.68
C PRO A 224 4.61 11.98 18.53
N MET A 225 5.89 11.82 18.86
CA MET A 225 6.66 12.75 19.71
C MET A 225 7.46 13.83 18.95
N THR A 226 7.39 13.86 17.61
CA THR A 226 8.07 14.89 16.80
C THR A 226 7.06 15.59 15.88
N PRO A 227 7.33 16.83 15.43
CA PRO A 227 6.50 17.51 14.44
C PRO A 227 6.32 16.69 13.17
N GLU A 228 7.39 16.02 12.69
CA GLU A 228 7.30 15.18 11.51
C GLU A 228 6.37 13.99 11.71
N ALA A 229 6.50 13.28 12.85
CA ALA A 229 5.62 12.16 13.18
C ALA A 229 4.17 12.61 13.38
N LEU A 230 3.94 13.79 13.95
CA LEU A 230 2.60 14.36 14.10
C LEU A 230 1.95 14.67 12.76
N ILE A 231 2.70 15.23 11.81
CA ILE A 231 2.18 15.51 10.47
C ILE A 231 1.82 14.20 9.75
N VAL A 232 2.71 13.22 9.76
CA VAL A 232 2.46 11.91 9.11
C VAL A 232 1.25 11.23 9.74
N HIS A 233 1.20 11.20 11.08
CA HIS A 233 0.06 10.64 11.80
C HIS A 233 -1.26 11.30 11.40
N HIS A 234 -1.30 12.63 11.33
CA HIS A 234 -2.51 13.33 10.94
C HIS A 234 -2.84 13.22 9.46
N ALA A 235 -1.83 13.08 8.58
CA ALA A 235 -2.05 12.87 7.16
C ALA A 235 -2.65 11.49 6.86
N ASP A 236 -2.30 10.49 7.67
CA ASP A 236 -2.79 9.11 7.56
C ASP A 236 -4.23 8.94 8.11
N ASP A 237 -4.58 9.70 9.16
CA ASP A 237 -5.91 9.64 9.82
C ASP A 237 -7.04 10.38 9.06
N LEU A 238 -6.71 11.14 8.00
CA LEU A 238 -7.64 12.00 7.23
C LEU A 238 -8.37 11.26 6.10
#